data_AF-A0A259KR50-F1
#
_entry.id   AF-A0A259KR50-F1
#
_cell.length_a   1.000
_cell.length_b   1.000
_cell.length_c   1.000
_cell.angle_alpha   90.00
_cell.angle_beta   90.00
_cell.angle_gamma   90.00
#
_symmetry.space_group_name_H-M   'P 1'
#
loop_
_entity.id
_entity.type
_entity.pdbx_description
1 polymer ?
#
loop_
_entity_poly.entity_id
_entity_poly.type
_entity_poly.pdbx_seq_one_letter_code
_entity_poly.pdbx_strand_id
1 'polypeptide(L)'
;MKLYEITSPIKTYIARVKLKNGATVTATERTESLSYARQIFQHKYGDRNVFSVSELNEQVNEIEEGTKTLTPQQLQVKSLADQAAKYKTQEKQLKARQDFLKSQEKLRKVNQAAATRL
;
A
#
# COMPACT_ATOMS: atom_id res chain seq x y z
N MET A 1 24.88 7.63 51.33
CA MET A 1 24.73 6.94 50.02
C MET A 1 23.42 7.38 49.41
N LYS A 2 23.40 7.88 48.17
CA LYS A 2 22.16 8.22 47.47
C LYS A 2 21.79 7.02 46.60
N LEU A 3 20.70 6.34 46.93
CA LEU A 3 20.11 5.32 46.08
C LEU A 3 19.29 6.06 45.02
N TYR A 4 19.67 5.89 43.75
CA TYR A 4 18.88 6.36 42.63
C TYR A 4 17.93 5.22 42.26
N GLU A 5 16.63 5.41 42.47
CA GLU A 5 15.60 4.57 41.84
C GLU A 5 15.61 4.89 40.34
N ILE A 6 16.35 4.09 39.57
CA ILE A 6 16.22 4.07 38.12
C ILE A 6 15.00 3.20 37.81
N THR A 7 13.81 3.77 37.98
CA THR A 7 12.57 3.15 37.50
C THR A 7 12.55 3.34 35.98
N SER A 8 13.21 2.45 35.25
CA SER A 8 13.06 2.39 33.79
C SER A 8 11.62 1.94 33.49
N PRO A 9 10.81 2.77 32.82
CA PRO A 9 9.46 2.38 32.47
C PRO A 9 9.53 1.16 31.55
N ILE A 10 8.74 0.14 31.86
CA ILE A 10 8.63 -1.05 31.01
C ILE A 10 8.02 -0.61 29.68
N LYS A 11 8.79 -0.78 28.60
CA LYS A 11 8.41 -0.42 27.24
C LYS A 11 7.95 -1.66 26.49
N THR A 12 7.00 -1.49 25.58
CA THR A 12 6.56 -2.59 24.70
C THR A 12 7.44 -2.57 23.46
N TYR A 13 8.00 -3.71 23.07
CA TYR A 13 8.76 -3.89 21.85
C TYR A 13 8.03 -4.86 20.94
N ILE A 14 8.09 -4.60 19.64
CA ILE A 14 7.53 -5.45 18.59
C ILE A 14 8.67 -6.04 17.76
N ALA A 15 8.51 -7.28 17.33
CA ALA A 15 9.43 -7.92 16.41
C ALA A 15 8.69 -8.69 15.32
N ARG A 16 9.16 -8.57 14.08
CA ARG A 16 8.71 -9.43 12.99
C ARG A 16 9.52 -10.71 13.00
N VAL A 17 8.84 -11.84 13.12
CA VAL A 17 9.49 -13.15 13.18
C VAL A 17 8.93 -14.12 12.13
N LYS A 18 9.82 -14.90 11.53
CA LYS A 18 9.45 -16.01 10.63
C LYS A 18 9.24 -17.27 11.45
N LEU A 19 8.05 -17.84 11.38
CA LEU A 19 7.74 -19.12 11.98
C LEU A 19 8.22 -20.28 11.09
N LYS A 20 8.37 -21.46 11.68
CA LYS A 20 8.81 -22.68 10.98
C LYS A 20 7.87 -23.10 9.84
N ASN A 21 6.59 -22.71 9.91
CA ASN A 21 5.59 -22.93 8.86
C ASN A 21 5.70 -21.93 7.69
N GLY A 22 6.68 -21.02 7.72
CA GLY A 22 6.90 -20.01 6.69
C GLY A 22 6.08 -18.73 6.87
N ALA A 23 5.16 -18.67 7.82
CA ALA A 23 4.38 -17.47 8.11
C ALA A 23 5.23 -16.42 8.84
N THR A 24 4.98 -15.14 8.54
CA THR A 24 5.56 -14.02 9.27
C THR A 24 4.54 -13.52 10.29
N VAL A 25 4.94 -13.43 11.56
CA VAL A 25 4.09 -12.93 12.64
C VAL A 25 4.77 -11.80 13.39
N THR A 26 3.95 -10.93 13.97
CA THR A 26 4.42 -9.87 14.87
C THR A 26 4.33 -10.39 16.31
N ALA A 27 5.47 -10.50 16.97
CA ALA A 27 5.57 -10.83 18.38
C ALA A 27 5.77 -9.56 19.21
N THR A 28 5.17 -9.49 20.39
CA THR A 28 5.30 -8.35 21.30
C THR A 28 5.86 -8.79 22.65
N GLU A 29 6.80 -8.02 23.18
CA GLU A 29 7.42 -8.30 24.48
C GLU A 29 7.62 -6.99 25.24
N ARG A 30 7.40 -7.03 26.55
CA ARG A 30 7.55 -5.88 27.44
C ARG A 30 8.86 -5.97 28.19
N THR A 31 9.76 -5.03 27.99
CA THR A 31 11.10 -5.04 28.59
C THR A 31 11.63 -3.64 28.90
N GLU A 32 12.73 -3.58 29.64
CA GLU A 32 13.44 -2.33 29.97
C GLU A 32 14.25 -1.73 28.82
N SER A 33 14.67 -2.52 27.83
CA SER A 33 15.62 -2.10 26.79
C SER A 33 15.43 -2.86 25.47
N LEU A 34 15.69 -2.18 24.35
CA LEU A 34 15.70 -2.75 23.00
C LEU A 34 16.71 -3.90 22.87
N SER A 35 17.87 -3.79 23.50
CA SER A 35 18.90 -4.85 23.47
C SER A 35 18.40 -6.11 24.14
N TYR A 36 17.73 -5.96 25.28
CA TYR A 36 17.17 -7.07 26.03
C TYR A 36 15.97 -7.68 25.29
N ALA A 37 15.07 -6.86 24.73
CA ALA A 37 13.99 -7.32 23.85
C ALA A 37 14.53 -8.15 22.69
N ARG A 38 15.58 -7.67 22.00
CA ARG A 38 16.21 -8.41 20.90
C ARG A 38 16.74 -9.77 21.36
N GLN A 39 17.41 -9.82 22.51
CA GLN A 39 17.92 -11.08 23.06
C GLN A 39 16.79 -12.06 23.38
N ILE A 40 15.66 -11.58 23.92
CA ILE A 40 14.47 -12.42 24.16
C ILE A 40 13.90 -12.95 22.85
N PHE A 41 13.73 -12.10 21.84
CA PHE A 41 13.22 -12.53 20.53
C PHE A 41 14.15 -13.52 19.85
N GLN A 42 15.46 -13.29 19.90
CA GLN A 42 16.47 -14.20 19.39
C GLN A 42 16.47 -15.54 20.12
N HIS A 43 16.30 -15.52 21.46
CA HIS A 43 16.22 -16.75 22.24
C HIS A 43 14.94 -17.55 21.93
N LYS A 44 13.80 -16.88 21.77
CA LYS A 44 12.50 -17.54 21.50
C LYS A 44 12.36 -18.04 20.06
N TYR A 45 12.77 -17.23 19.09
CA TYR A 45 12.50 -17.50 17.68
C TYR A 45 13.76 -17.90 16.89
N GLY A 46 14.96 -17.66 17.42
CA GLY A 46 16.25 -17.90 16.78
C GLY A 46 16.74 -16.70 15.97
N ASP A 47 18.05 -16.47 15.94
CA ASP A 47 18.68 -15.30 15.31
C ASP A 47 18.29 -15.10 13.84
N ARG A 48 18.14 -16.19 13.09
CA ARG A 48 17.81 -16.17 11.66
C ARG A 48 16.34 -15.86 11.37
N ASN A 49 15.49 -15.94 12.39
CA ASN A 49 14.05 -15.79 12.23
C ASN A 49 13.55 -14.43 12.70
N VAL A 50 14.38 -13.59 13.31
CA VAL A 50 14.02 -12.24 13.75
C VAL A 50 14.47 -11.23 12.69
N PHE A 51 13.51 -10.54 12.05
CA PHE A 51 13.82 -9.58 10.98
C PHE A 51 14.10 -8.17 11.51
N SER A 52 13.27 -7.72 12.45
CA SER A 52 13.34 -6.38 13.02
C SER A 52 12.83 -6.40 14.45
N VAL A 53 13.36 -5.51 15.28
CA VAL A 53 12.89 -5.27 16.65
C VAL A 53 12.80 -3.75 16.80
N SER A 54 11.65 -3.24 17.21
CA SER A 54 11.41 -1.81 17.44
C SER A 54 10.57 -1.58 18.70
N GLU A 55 10.73 -0.41 19.30
CA GLU A 55 9.88 0.02 20.41
C GLU A 55 8.50 0.41 19.87
N LEU A 56 7.44 -0.15 20.45
CA LEU A 56 6.06 0.22 20.18
C LEU A 56 5.75 1.49 20.97
N ASN A 57 5.93 2.64 20.33
CA ASN A 57 5.40 3.90 20.85
C ASN A 57 3.89 3.90 20.62
N GLU A 58 3.09 3.99 21.70
CA GLU A 58 1.62 4.05 21.61
C GLU A 58 1.11 5.28 20.82
N GLN A 59 1.95 6.33 20.69
CA GLN A 59 1.69 7.48 19.82
C GLN A 59 1.99 7.23 18.33
N VAL A 60 2.72 6.16 18.00
CA VAL A 60 3.04 5.74 16.63
C VAL A 60 2.20 4.50 16.31
N ASN A 61 0.88 4.66 16.44
CA ASN A 61 -0.11 3.76 15.82
C ASN A 61 -0.31 4.07 14.33
N GLU A 62 0.54 4.90 13.73
CA GLU A 62 0.69 4.95 12.28
C GLU A 62 1.74 3.92 11.87
N ILE A 63 1.21 2.74 11.56
CA ILE A 63 1.84 1.59 10.94
C ILE A 63 2.67 2.05 9.72
N GLU A 64 3.96 2.34 9.93
CA GLU A 64 4.97 2.44 8.88
C GLU A 64 5.47 1.04 8.48
N GLU A 65 4.54 0.17 8.08
CA GLU A 65 4.84 -1.09 7.43
C GLU A 65 3.97 -1.29 6.19
N GLY A 66 4.54 -0.93 5.03
CA GLY A 66 4.37 -1.68 3.78
C GLY A 66 3.13 -1.45 2.94
N THR A 67 2.07 -0.83 3.44
CA THR A 67 0.93 -0.40 2.61
C THR A 67 0.17 0.68 3.35
N LYS A 68 0.26 1.94 2.89
CA LYS A 68 -0.69 2.97 3.32
C LYS A 68 -2.09 2.51 2.92
N THR A 69 -2.78 1.79 3.81
CA THR A 69 -4.21 1.58 3.71
C THR A 69 -4.83 2.96 3.85
N LEU A 70 -5.14 3.56 2.71
CA LEU A 70 -5.88 4.82 2.61
C LEU A 70 -7.02 4.75 3.63
N THR A 71 -7.19 5.81 4.42
CA THR A 71 -8.30 5.87 5.38
C THR A 71 -9.63 5.63 4.63
N PRO A 72 -10.70 5.13 5.28
CA PRO A 72 -11.98 4.90 4.60
C PRO A 72 -12.46 6.09 3.75
N GLN A 73 -12.19 7.31 4.21
CA GLN A 73 -12.46 8.56 3.48
C GLN A 73 -11.58 8.71 2.24
N GLN A 74 -10.28 8.41 2.32
CA GLN A 74 -9.37 8.44 1.18
C GLN A 74 -9.65 7.33 0.16
N LEU A 75 -10.08 6.15 0.60
CA LEU A 75 -10.56 5.07 -0.28
C LEU A 75 -11.79 5.51 -1.07
N GLN A 76 -12.72 6.22 -0.43
CA GLN A 76 -13.90 6.75 -1.10
C GLN A 76 -13.52 7.79 -2.17
N VAL A 77 -12.64 8.74 -1.84
CA VAL A 77 -12.14 9.73 -2.81
C VAL A 77 -11.42 9.05 -3.98
N LYS A 78 -10.58 8.05 -3.70
CA LYS A 78 -9.89 7.29 -4.76
C LYS A 78 -10.87 6.51 -5.64
N SER A 79 -11.88 5.88 -5.06
CA SER A 79 -12.93 5.17 -5.80
C SER A 79 -13.69 6.11 -6.73
N LEU A 80 -14.05 7.31 -6.23
CA LEU A 80 -14.70 8.34 -7.03
C LEU A 80 -13.80 8.86 -8.16
N ALA A 81 -12.51 9.08 -7.89
CA ALA A 81 -11.52 9.47 -8.90
C ALA A 81 -11.33 8.39 -9.98
N ASP A 82 -11.22 7.12 -9.58
CA ASP A 82 -11.09 5.99 -10.48
C ASP A 82 -12.35 5.82 -11.36
N GLN A 83 -13.55 6.07 -10.81
CA GLN A 83 -14.80 6.11 -11.57
C GLN A 83 -14.80 7.25 -12.60
N ALA A 84 -14.41 8.46 -12.20
CA ALA A 84 -14.33 9.60 -13.11
C ALA A 84 -13.35 9.36 -14.27
N ALA A 85 -12.19 8.75 -13.99
CA ALA A 85 -11.21 8.39 -15.02
C ALA A 85 -11.76 7.37 -16.03
N LYS A 86 -12.53 6.37 -15.55
CA LYS A 86 -13.22 5.42 -16.42
C LYS A 86 -14.23 6.10 -17.33
N TYR A 87 -15.08 6.98 -16.79
CA TYR A 87 -16.07 7.70 -17.60
C TYR A 87 -15.43 8.59 -18.66
N LYS A 88 -14.36 9.31 -18.32
CA LYS A 88 -13.61 10.14 -19.27
C LYS A 88 -13.00 9.32 -20.40
N THR A 89 -12.55 8.11 -20.10
CA THR A 89 -12.00 7.19 -21.10
C THR A 89 -13.10 6.67 -22.03
N GLN A 90 -14.26 6.31 -21.46
CA GLN A 90 -15.42 5.89 -22.24
C GLN A 90 -15.92 7.00 -23.17
N GLU A 91 -16.03 8.24 -22.68
CA GLU A 91 -16.44 9.39 -23.48
C GLU A 91 -15.49 9.61 -24.67
N LYS A 92 -14.18 9.57 -24.43
CA LYS A 92 -13.17 9.69 -25.49
C LYS A 92 -13.32 8.56 -26.53
N GLN A 93 -13.55 7.33 -26.10
CA GLN A 93 -13.75 6.20 -27.02
C GLN A 93 -15.02 6.37 -27.86
N LEU A 94 -16.12 6.82 -27.25
CA LEU A 94 -17.37 7.08 -27.97
C LEU A 94 -17.20 8.20 -28.99
N LYS A 95 -16.53 9.29 -28.61
CA LYS A 95 -16.21 10.39 -29.52
C LYS A 95 -15.33 9.94 -30.69
N ALA A 96 -14.28 9.18 -30.41
CA ALA A 96 -13.41 8.62 -31.44
C ALA A 96 -14.16 7.68 -32.40
N ARG A 97 -15.08 6.85 -31.90
CA ARG A 97 -15.96 6.02 -32.75
C ARG A 97 -16.86 6.87 -33.64
N GLN A 98 -17.47 7.92 -33.09
CA GLN A 98 -18.33 8.82 -33.85
C GLN A 98 -17.54 9.54 -34.95
N ASP A 99 -16.34 10.03 -34.65
CA ASP A 99 -15.47 10.71 -35.60
C ASP A 99 -14.93 9.75 -36.67
N PHE A 100 -14.64 8.49 -36.30
CA PHE A 100 -14.27 7.43 -37.25
C PHE A 100 -15.39 7.13 -38.24
N LEU A 101 -16.64 6.97 -37.77
CA LEU A 101 -17.79 6.74 -38.64
C LEU A 101 -18.01 7.89 -39.62
N LYS A 102 -17.98 9.14 -39.11
CA LYS A 102 -18.09 10.34 -39.96
C LYS A 102 -16.98 10.40 -41.02
N SER A 103 -15.75 10.04 -40.64
CA SER A 103 -14.61 10.01 -41.55
C SER A 103 -14.76 8.92 -42.60
N GLN A 104 -15.23 7.72 -42.21
CA GLN A 104 -15.50 6.61 -43.13
C GLN A 104 -16.57 6.98 -44.15
N GLU A 105 -17.65 7.65 -43.73
CA GLU A 105 -18.68 8.14 -44.65
C GLU A 105 -18.12 9.18 -45.63
N LYS A 106 -17.29 10.10 -45.14
CA LYS A 106 -16.66 11.13 -46.00
C LYS A 106 -15.73 10.49 -47.03
N LEU A 107 -14.92 9.51 -46.64
CA LEU A 107 -14.07 8.76 -47.56
C LEU A 107 -14.88 7.96 -48.58
N ARG A 108 -15.99 7.33 -48.16
CA ARG A 108 -16.88 6.62 -49.08
C ARG A 108 -17.50 7.55 -50.12
N LYS A 109 -17.94 8.74 -49.71
CA LYS A 109 -18.47 9.77 -50.62
C LYS A 109 -17.40 10.30 -51.58
N VAL A 110 -16.19 10.55 -51.10
CA VAL A 110 -15.06 10.97 -51.95
C VAL A 110 -14.68 9.89 -52.96
N ASN A 111 -14.60 8.62 -52.54
CA ASN A 111 -14.33 7.50 -53.43
C ASN A 111 -15.44 7.32 -54.48
N GLN A 112 -16.72 7.46 -54.10
CA GLN A 112 -17.83 7.44 -55.05
C GLN A 112 -17.76 8.61 -56.04
N ALA A 113 -17.49 9.83 -55.57
CA ALA A 113 -17.35 10.99 -56.43
C ALA A 113 -16.12 10.92 -57.36
N ALA A 114 -15.04 10.26 -56.94
CA ALA A 114 -13.87 9.99 -57.77
C ALA A 114 -14.16 8.94 -58.85
N ALA A 115 -14.95 7.89 -58.52
CA ALA A 115 -15.33 6.85 -59.46
C ALA A 115 -16.29 7.31 -60.56
N THR A 116 -17.13 8.34 -60.30
CA THR A 116 -18.02 8.93 -61.32
C THR A 116 -17.33 9.95 -62.24
N ARG A 117 -16.07 10.30 -61.97
CA ARG A 117 -15.26 11.26 -62.76
C ARG A 117 -14.23 10.61 -63.68
N LEU A 118 -14.22 9.28 -63.78
CA LEU A 118 -13.51 8.48 -64.78
C LEU A 118 -14.52 7.92 -65.79
#